data_AF-A3GH51-F1
#
_entry.id   AF-A3GH51-F1
#
_cell.length_a   1.000
_cell.length_b   1.000
_cell.length_c   1.000
_cell.angle_alpha   90.00
_cell.angle_beta   90.00
_cell.angle_gamma   90.00
#
_symmetry.space_group_name_H-M   'P 1'
#
loop_
_entity.id
_entity.type
_entity.pdbx_description
1 polymer ?
#
loop_
_entity_poly.entity_id
_entity_poly.type
_entity_poly.pdbx_seq_one_letter_code
_entity_poly.pdbx_strand_id
1 'polypeptide(L)'
;TFPVLLQFGDEGFNFPDLVPSVQKQVNSELNELTSKNVQVRLIDNLQNGTTLNKKDVFTVELLHSTDNSAALDSIELKAYVYYTLKSIHSNDLPYYITQVILFHLLQPELTL
;
A
#
# COMPACT_ATOMS: atom_id res chain seq x y z
N THR A 1 15.85 -1.70 -0.89
CA THR A 1 14.49 -2.16 -0.56
C THR A 1 13.71 -1.03 0.08
N PHE A 2 12.55 -0.69 -0.47
CA PHE A 2 11.66 0.36 0.05
C PHE A 2 10.63 -0.26 1.00
N PRO A 3 10.66 0.06 2.30
CA PRO A 3 9.60 -0.36 3.22
C PRO A 3 8.36 0.50 2.98
N VAL A 4 7.20 -0.15 2.84
CA VAL A 4 5.90 0.52 2.77
C VAL A 4 5.02 0.00 3.90
N LEU A 5 4.63 0.88 4.81
CA LEU A 5 3.75 0.57 5.93
C LEU A 5 2.30 0.58 5.49
N LEU A 6 1.59 -0.54 5.67
CA LEU A 6 0.16 -0.64 5.44
C LEU A 6 -0.56 -0.41 6.77
N GLN A 7 -1.31 0.68 6.87
CA GLN A 7 -2.10 1.06 8.04
C GLN A 7 -3.59 0.84 7.77
N PHE A 8 -4.31 0.43 8.81
CA PHE A 8 -5.76 0.28 8.79
C PHE A 8 -6.31 1.40 9.66
N GLY A 9 -6.92 2.42 9.04
CA GLY A 9 -7.52 3.53 9.78
C GLY A 9 -8.78 3.09 10.52
N ASP A 10 -9.44 2.04 10.04
CA ASP A 10 -10.58 1.39 10.69
C ASP A 10 -10.14 0.07 11.33
N GLU A 11 -9.96 0.05 12.66
CA GLU A 11 -9.54 -1.15 13.41
C GLU A 11 -10.49 -2.35 13.23
N GLY A 12 -11.72 -2.13 12.75
CA GLY A 12 -12.74 -3.16 12.56
C GLY A 12 -12.54 -4.08 11.34
N PHE A 13 -11.67 -3.72 10.38
CA PHE A 13 -11.45 -4.50 9.16
C PHE A 13 -9.99 -4.98 9.04
N ASN A 14 -9.70 -6.07 9.75
CA ASN A 14 -8.43 -6.79 9.59
C ASN A 14 -8.59 -7.91 8.56
N PHE A 15 -7.85 -7.81 7.45
CA PHE A 15 -7.81 -8.82 6.40
C PHE A 15 -6.51 -9.62 6.50
N PRO A 16 -6.54 -10.86 7.02
CA PRO A 16 -5.34 -11.61 7.38
C PRO A 16 -4.43 -11.93 6.18
N ASP A 17 -5.00 -11.97 4.97
CA ASP A 17 -4.31 -12.28 3.73
C ASP A 17 -4.02 -11.04 2.87
N LEU A 18 -4.47 -9.85 3.25
CA LEU A 18 -4.36 -8.67 2.41
C LEU A 18 -2.91 -8.26 2.17
N VAL A 19 -2.12 -8.10 3.23
CA VAL A 19 -0.69 -7.75 3.12
C VAL A 19 0.08 -8.75 2.24
N PRO A 20 -0.01 -10.08 2.46
CA PRO A 20 0.68 -11.03 1.58
C PRO A 20 0.12 -11.05 0.15
N SER A 21 -1.17 -10.78 -0.06
CA SER A 21 -1.76 -10.66 -1.41
C SER A 21 -1.26 -9.43 -2.16
N VAL A 22 -1.25 -8.26 -1.51
CA VAL A 22 -0.67 -7.03 -2.07
C VAL A 22 0.82 -7.23 -2.35
N GLN A 23 1.56 -7.87 -1.44
CA GLN A 23 3.00 -8.11 -1.63
C GLN A 23 3.28 -8.95 -2.88
N LYS A 24 2.47 -9.98 -3.14
CA LYS A 24 2.59 -10.80 -4.35
C LYS A 24 2.32 -9.96 -5.60
N GLN A 25 1.28 -9.12 -5.57
CA GLN A 25 0.90 -8.29 -6.71
C GLN A 25 1.94 -7.21 -7.00
N VAL A 26 2.41 -6.50 -5.97
CA VAL A 26 3.53 -5.56 -6.04
C VAL A 26 4.77 -6.22 -6.64
N ASN A 27 5.15 -7.41 -6.17
CA ASN A 27 6.33 -8.10 -6.70
C ASN A 27 6.16 -8.47 -8.18
N SER A 28 4.98 -8.93 -8.58
CA SER A 28 4.70 -9.28 -9.97
C SER A 28 4.82 -8.04 -10.87
N GLU A 29 4.17 -6.95 -10.49
CA GLU A 29 4.08 -5.73 -11.30
C GLU A 29 5.40 -4.94 -11.31
N LEU A 30 6.14 -4.93 -10.20
CA LEU A 30 7.45 -4.30 -10.13
C LEU A 30 8.46 -4.93 -11.10
N ASN A 31 8.41 -6.26 -11.28
CA ASN A 31 9.25 -6.96 -12.24
C ASN A 31 8.95 -6.57 -13.70
N GLU A 32 7.71 -6.14 -13.98
CA GLU A 32 7.30 -5.66 -15.30
C GLU A 32 7.66 -4.19 -15.51
N LEU A 33 7.60 -3.38 -14.44
CA LEU A 33 7.83 -1.93 -14.49
C LEU A 33 9.29 -1.51 -14.59
N THR A 34 10.22 -2.27 -14.02
CA THR A 34 11.63 -1.87 -14.01
C THR A 34 12.58 -3.07 -14.05
N SER A 35 13.67 -2.94 -14.81
CA SER A 35 14.78 -3.89 -14.80
C SER A 35 15.79 -3.63 -13.68
N LYS A 36 15.58 -2.56 -12.89
CA LYS A 36 16.43 -2.27 -11.72
C LYS A 36 16.11 -3.28 -10.62
N ASN A 37 17.13 -3.66 -9.84
CA ASN A 37 16.96 -4.55 -8.68
C ASN A 37 16.35 -3.78 -7.49
N VAL A 38 15.14 -3.25 -7.70
CA VAL A 38 14.33 -2.58 -6.70
C VAL A 38 13.45 -3.64 -6.05
N GLN A 39 13.27 -3.50 -4.73
CA GLN A 39 12.39 -4.38 -3.96
C GLN A 39 11.52 -3.51 -3.08
N VAL A 40 10.22 -3.79 -3.06
CA VAL A 40 9.26 -3.16 -2.15
C VAL A 40 8.88 -4.19 -1.09
N ARG A 41 8.94 -3.79 0.18
CA ARG A 41 8.56 -4.65 1.32
C ARG A 41 7.40 -4.03 2.06
N LEU A 42 6.25 -4.69 2.04
CA LEU A 42 5.09 -4.30 2.82
C LEU A 42 5.28 -4.67 4.29
N ILE A 43 4.89 -3.75 5.16
CA ILE A 43 4.93 -3.91 6.61
C ILE A 43 3.50 -3.78 7.12
N ASP A 44 3.01 -4.82 7.78
CA ASP A 44 1.70 -4.82 8.44
C ASP A 44 1.78 -4.07 9.77
N ASN A 45 1.01 -2.99 9.91
CA ASN A 45 0.93 -2.21 11.15
C ASN A 45 0.20 -2.96 12.29
N LEU A 46 -0.62 -3.97 12.00
CA LEU A 46 -1.34 -4.74 13.02
C LEU A 46 -0.49 -5.85 13.64
N GLN A 47 0.43 -6.43 12.86
CA GLN A 47 1.26 -7.55 13.30
C GLN A 47 2.61 -7.12 13.87
N ASN A 48 3.08 -5.92 13.54
CA ASN A 48 4.33 -5.39 14.04
C ASN A 48 4.06 -4.21 14.98
N GLY A 49 4.44 -4.35 16.25
CA GLY A 49 4.62 -3.23 17.19
C GLY A 49 5.82 -2.36 16.80
N THR A 50 5.91 -1.99 15.52
CA THR A 50 7.09 -1.40 14.91
C THR A 50 7.29 0.03 15.39
N THR A 51 8.38 0.24 16.11
CA THR A 51 9.06 1.53 16.35
C THR A 51 9.72 2.04 15.07
N LEU A 52 8.99 2.06 13.96
CA LEU A 52 9.45 2.76 12.76
C LEU A 52 9.25 4.26 12.98
N ASN A 53 10.31 5.05 12.77
CA ASN A 53 10.19 6.50 12.71
C ASN A 53 9.28 6.86 11.53
N LYS A 54 8.00 7.15 11.84
CA LYS A 54 6.94 7.39 10.84
C LYS A 54 7.26 8.50 9.82
N LYS A 55 8.22 9.38 10.12
CA LYS A 55 8.58 10.51 9.25
C LYS A 55 9.25 10.11 7.93
N ASP A 56 9.95 8.97 7.87
CA ASP A 56 10.76 8.60 6.70
C ASP A 56 10.29 7.27 6.06
N VAL A 57 9.07 6.83 6.37
CA VAL A 57 8.53 5.56 5.87
C VAL A 57 7.29 5.82 5.02
N PHE A 58 7.36 5.35 3.78
CA PHE A 58 6.21 5.33 2.87
C PHE A 58 5.05 4.61 3.53
N THR A 59 3.89 5.26 3.60
CA THR A 59 2.72 4.76 4.32
C THR A 59 1.52 4.74 3.38
N VAL A 60 0.77 3.66 3.39
CA VAL A 60 -0.54 3.57 2.76
C VAL A 60 -1.56 3.30 3.86
N GLU A 61 -2.48 4.24 4.06
CA GLU A 61 -3.58 4.10 5.01
C GLU A 61 -4.86 3.69 4.29
N LEU A 62 -5.45 2.60 4.76
CA LEU A 62 -6.70 2.05 4.24
C LEU A 62 -7.87 2.61 5.05
N LEU A 63 -8.82 3.21 4.35
CA LEU A 63 -10.02 3.82 4.93
C LEU A 63 -11.27 3.27 4.25
N HIS A 64 -12.23 2.78 5.03
CA HIS A 64 -13.51 2.35 4.50
C HIS A 64 -14.34 3.57 4.07
N SER A 65 -14.96 3.49 2.90
CA SER A 65 -15.68 4.59 2.27
C SER A 65 -16.88 4.08 1.46
N THR A 66 -17.72 5.02 0.98
CA THR A 66 -18.82 4.72 0.05
C THR A 66 -18.33 4.45 -1.37
N ASP A 67 -17.18 5.01 -1.73
CA ASP A 67 -16.61 4.96 -3.06
C ASP A 67 -15.13 4.61 -3.00
N ASN A 68 -14.63 3.89 -4.03
CA ASN A 68 -13.22 3.61 -4.16
C ASN A 68 -12.51 4.87 -4.67
N SER A 69 -11.49 5.34 -3.94
CA SER A 69 -10.66 6.46 -4.38
C SER A 69 -9.28 6.39 -3.75
N ALA A 70 -8.38 7.24 -4.24
CA ALA A 70 -7.04 7.38 -3.68
C ALA A 70 -6.71 8.86 -3.48
N ALA A 71 -5.99 9.17 -2.42
CA ALA A 71 -5.45 10.49 -2.19
C ALA A 71 -3.96 10.37 -1.83
N LEU A 72 -3.17 11.38 -2.19
CA LEU A 72 -1.76 11.46 -1.87
C LEU A 72 -1.55 12.65 -0.92
N ASP A 73 -0.86 12.43 0.17
CA ASP A 73 -0.31 13.52 0.98
C ASP A 73 0.94 14.05 0.27
N SER A 74 0.96 15.34 -0.04
CA SER A 74 2.10 15.95 -0.74
C SER A 74 3.21 16.41 0.20
N ILE A 75 2.97 16.35 1.52
CA ILE A 75 3.90 16.79 2.57
C ILE A 75 4.49 15.57 3.28
N GLU A 76 3.66 14.59 3.59
CA GLU A 76 4.07 13.32 4.19
C GLU A 76 4.31 12.25 3.11
N LEU A 77 5.15 11.26 3.40
CA LEU A 77 5.32 10.08 2.52
C LEU A 77 4.12 9.13 2.65
N LYS A 78 2.91 9.63 2.40
CA LYS A 78 1.66 8.96 2.74
C LYS A 78 0.65 9.01 1.62
N ALA A 79 -0.01 7.88 1.37
CA ALA A 79 -1.18 7.79 0.52
C ALA A 79 -2.36 7.20 1.29
N TYR A 80 -3.56 7.54 0.86
CA TYR A 80 -4.81 7.02 1.38
C TYR A 80 -5.49 6.20 0.29
N VAL A 81 -5.95 5.00 0.64
CA VAL A 81 -6.78 4.15 -0.21
C VAL A 81 -8.15 4.05 0.45
N TYR A 82 -9.12 4.70 -0.17
CA TYR A 82 -10.51 4.60 0.22
C TYR A 82 -11.11 3.39 -0.49
N TYR A 83 -11.66 2.44 0.28
CA TYR A 83 -12.18 1.19 -0.25
C TYR A 83 -13.61 0.93 0.20
N THR A 84 -14.33 0.15 -0.60
CA THR A 84 -15.72 -0.23 -0.36
C THR A 84 -15.81 -1.71 0.03
N LEU A 85 -16.91 -2.13 0.65
CA LEU A 85 -17.20 -3.57 0.82
C LEU A 85 -17.19 -4.33 -0.51
N LYS A 86 -17.60 -3.67 -1.60
CA LYS A 86 -17.60 -4.28 -2.93
C LYS A 86 -16.19 -4.65 -3.37
N SER A 87 -15.20 -3.78 -3.20
CA SER A 87 -13.81 -4.05 -3.61
C SER A 87 -13.15 -5.15 -2.76
N ILE A 88 -13.62 -5.34 -1.53
CA ILE A 88 -13.24 -6.51 -0.72
C ILE A 88 -13.85 -7.78 -1.32
N HIS A 89 -15.16 -7.79 -1.57
CA HIS A 89 -15.87 -8.97 -2.08
C HIS A 89 -15.41 -9.40 -3.48
N SER A 90 -15.03 -8.45 -4.34
CA SER A 90 -14.46 -8.75 -5.66
C SER A 90 -12.97 -9.06 -5.64
N ASN A 91 -12.31 -8.98 -4.49
CA ASN A 91 -10.86 -9.13 -4.34
C ASN A 91 -10.04 -8.13 -5.19
N ASP A 92 -10.57 -6.92 -5.37
CA ASP A 92 -9.90 -5.84 -6.12
C ASP A 92 -8.97 -5.01 -5.23
N LEU A 93 -9.15 -5.08 -3.90
CA LEU A 93 -8.38 -4.28 -2.95
C LEU A 93 -6.85 -4.45 -3.08
N PRO A 94 -6.30 -5.67 -3.24
CA PRO A 94 -4.86 -5.85 -3.47
C PRO A 94 -4.35 -5.11 -4.71
N TYR A 95 -5.13 -5.11 -5.78
CA TYR A 95 -4.81 -4.40 -7.02
C TYR A 95 -4.79 -2.89 -6.78
N TYR A 96 -5.84 -2.31 -6.19
CA TYR A 96 -5.89 -0.86 -5.94
C TYR A 96 -4.73 -0.38 -5.07
N ILE A 97 -4.39 -1.11 -4.01
CA ILE A 97 -3.26 -0.77 -3.15
C ILE A 97 -1.95 -0.82 -3.93
N THR A 98 -1.76 -1.86 -4.76
CA THR A 98 -0.56 -1.98 -5.61
C THR A 98 -0.40 -0.80 -6.56
N GLN A 99 -1.50 -0.38 -7.21
CA GLN A 99 -1.50 0.77 -8.11
C GLN A 99 -1.12 2.08 -7.40
N VAL A 100 -1.63 2.28 -6.19
CA VAL A 100 -1.27 3.45 -5.37
C VAL A 100 0.20 3.40 -4.94
N ILE A 101 0.72 2.24 -4.54
CA ILE A 101 2.11 2.09 -4.15
C ILE A 101 3.06 2.38 -5.31
N LEU A 102 2.86 1.73 -6.46
CA LEU A 102 3.85 1.74 -7.54
C LEU A 102 3.73 2.99 -8.43
N PHE A 103 2.52 3.43 -8.75
CA PHE A 103 2.31 4.50 -9.72
C PHE A 103 2.07 5.87 -9.12
N HIS A 104 1.91 5.97 -7.80
CA HIS A 104 1.69 7.25 -7.12
C HIS A 104 2.75 7.48 -6.03
N LEU A 105 2.81 6.59 -5.04
CA LEU A 105 3.64 6.80 -3.85
C LEU A 105 5.14 6.64 -4.14
N LEU A 106 5.53 5.58 -4.86
CA LEU A 106 6.92 5.27 -5.18
C LEU A 106 7.32 5.68 -6.60
N GLN A 107 6.42 6.27 -7.39
CA GLN A 107 6.69 6.63 -8.79
C GLN A 107 7.98 7.44 -8.96
N PRO A 108 8.29 8.45 -8.11
CA PRO A 108 9.55 9.20 -8.25
C PRO A 108 10.79 8.31 -8.06
N GLU A 109 10.74 7.37 -7.11
CA GLU A 109 11.86 6.47 -6.80
C GLU A 109 12.06 5.38 -7.86
N LEU A 110 10.99 5.00 -8.59
CA LEU A 110 11.03 3.94 -9.60
C LEU A 110 11.44 4.42 -10.99
N THR A 111 11.20 5.70 -11.31
CA THR A 111 11.45 6.29 -12.64
C THR A 111 12.79 7.02 -12.80
N LEU A 112 13.54 7.22 -11.71
CA LEU A 112 14.93 7.72 -11.70
C LEU A 112 15.91 6.59 -11.95
#